data_AF-A0AAV7VMH1-F1
#
_entry.id   AF-A0AAV7VMH1-F1
#
_cell.length_a   1.000
_cell.length_b   1.000
_cell.length_c   1.000
_cell.angle_alpha   90.00
_cell.angle_beta   90.00
_cell.angle_gamma   90.00
#
_symmetry.space_group_name_H-M   'P 1'
#
loop_
_entity.id
_entity.type
_entity.pdbx_description
1 polymer ?
#
loop_
_entity_poly.entity_id
_entity_poly.type
_entity_poly.pdbx_seq_one_letter_code
_entity_poly.pdbx_strand_id
1 'polypeptide(L)'
;MEVVGSALEEVLSKAVVQRNNTVGVFAAAKVLNVDPDNMLCLLAADEEDDHDVALQIHFPLIQAFCCENDINILRVGNMGRLEAIQGGPGTDESGADLHCVLVNNGDFLSFSEGKS
;
A
#
# COMPACT_ATOMS: atom_id res chain seq x y z
N MET A 1 -14.12 -4.94 -14.66
CA MET A 1 -13.32 -4.05 -13.78
C MET A 1 -12.09 -4.80 -13.22
N GLU A 2 -11.55 -5.78 -13.95
CA GLU A 2 -10.36 -6.56 -13.51
C GLU A 2 -9.02 -5.90 -13.84
N VAL A 3 -9.01 -4.98 -14.80
CA VAL A 3 -7.78 -4.32 -15.29
C VAL A 3 -7.05 -3.53 -14.20
N VAL A 4 -7.80 -2.92 -13.27
CA VAL A 4 -7.22 -2.13 -12.16
C VAL A 4 -6.55 -3.04 -11.14
N GLY A 5 -7.18 -4.16 -10.80
CA GLY A 5 -6.62 -5.14 -9.87
C GLY A 5 -5.34 -5.78 -10.41
N SER A 6 -5.35 -6.22 -11.67
CA SER A 6 -4.16 -6.80 -12.31
C SER A 6 -3.03 -5.79 -12.50
N ALA A 7 -3.33 -4.54 -12.86
CA ALA A 7 -2.31 -3.49 -12.95
C ALA A 7 -1.71 -3.18 -11.58
N LEU A 8 -2.53 -3.11 -10.54
CA LEU A 8 -2.09 -2.89 -9.17
C LEU A 8 -1.21 -4.03 -8.66
N GLU A 9 -1.58 -5.28 -8.94
CA GLU A 9 -0.76 -6.46 -8.66
C GLU A 9 0.61 -6.38 -9.32
N GLU A 10 0.68 -5.95 -10.58
CA GLU A 10 1.94 -5.79 -11.29
C GLU A 10 2.81 -4.68 -10.68
N VAL A 11 2.21 -3.55 -10.32
CA VAL A 11 2.90 -2.44 -9.64
C VAL A 11 3.42 -2.88 -8.29
N LEU A 12 2.59 -3.55 -7.48
CA LEU A 12 2.98 -4.06 -6.16
C LEU A 12 4.10 -5.10 -6.26
N SER A 13 3.99 -6.05 -7.19
CA SER A 13 5.02 -7.07 -7.42
C SER A 13 6.36 -6.42 -7.77
N LYS A 14 6.34 -5.38 -8.61
CA LYS A 14 7.55 -4.62 -8.96
C LYS A 14 8.09 -3.81 -7.77
N ALA A 15 7.21 -3.16 -7.00
CA ALA A 15 7.59 -2.39 -5.83
C ALA A 15 8.22 -3.26 -4.74
N VAL A 16 7.70 -4.47 -4.52
CA VAL A 16 8.28 -5.49 -3.61
C VAL A 16 9.69 -5.87 -4.06
N VAL A 17 9.89 -6.13 -5.35
CA VAL A 17 11.22 -6.48 -5.92
C VAL A 17 12.22 -5.33 -5.77
N GLN A 18 11.78 -4.09 -6.00
CA GLN A 18 12.59 -2.89 -5.85
C GLN A 18 12.76 -2.45 -4.38
N ARG A 19 12.04 -3.09 -3.45
CA ARG A 19 11.89 -2.67 -2.05
C ARG A 19 11.53 -1.19 -1.90
N ASN A 20 10.70 -0.70 -2.81
CA ASN A 20 10.18 0.67 -2.81
C ASN A 20 8.74 0.73 -2.28
N ASN A 21 8.38 -0.21 -1.42
CA ASN A 21 7.13 -0.23 -0.69
C ASN A 21 7.38 -0.19 0.83
N THR A 22 6.44 0.41 1.54
CA THR A 22 6.41 0.43 3.01
C THR A 22 5.13 -0.24 3.46
N VAL A 23 5.23 -1.17 4.40
CA VAL A 23 4.09 -1.93 4.94
C VAL A 23 3.87 -1.53 6.38
N GLY A 24 2.62 -1.31 6.77
CA GLY A 24 2.24 -0.90 8.12
C GLY A 24 1.70 0.53 8.19
N VAL A 25 0.62 0.72 8.94
CA VAL A 25 0.00 2.04 9.19
C VAL A 25 1.00 3.03 9.78
N PHE A 26 1.79 2.58 10.76
CA PHE A 26 2.74 3.43 11.47
C PHE A 26 3.97 3.78 10.62
N ALA A 27 4.47 2.81 9.86
CA ALA A 27 5.58 3.01 8.95
C ALA A 27 5.16 3.94 7.80
N ALA A 28 3.96 3.75 7.24
CA ALA A 28 3.39 4.63 6.24
C ALA A 28 3.24 6.05 6.77
N ALA A 29 2.66 6.24 7.96
CA ALA A 29 2.54 7.55 8.60
C ALA A 29 3.90 8.25 8.78
N LYS A 30 4.95 7.49 9.10
CA LYS A 30 6.30 8.05 9.22
C LYS A 30 6.86 8.54 7.88
N VAL A 31 6.70 7.76 6.80
CA VAL A 31 7.17 8.16 5.46
C VAL A 31 6.37 9.34 4.94
N LEU A 32 5.04 9.30 5.09
CA LEU A 32 4.11 10.38 4.78
C LEU A 32 4.46 11.70 5.46
N ASN A 33 5.00 11.63 6.68
CA ASN A 33 5.41 12.82 7.43
C ASN A 33 6.79 13.36 7.01
N VAL A 34 7.57 12.61 6.23
CA VAL A 34 8.90 13.03 5.74
C VAL A 34 8.80 13.53 4.29
N ASP A 35 8.20 12.73 3.41
CA ASP A 35 8.05 13.03 1.98
C ASP A 35 6.71 12.48 1.46
N PRO A 36 5.65 13.29 1.37
CA PRO A 36 4.35 12.88 0.81
C PRO A 36 4.32 12.84 -0.72
N ASP A 37 5.40 13.26 -1.40
CA ASP A 37 5.40 13.51 -2.84
C ASP A 37 5.29 12.21 -3.65
N ASN A 38 4.31 12.17 -4.55
CA ASN A 38 4.12 11.12 -5.55
C ASN A 38 4.00 9.68 -4.97
N MET A 39 3.32 9.54 -3.83
CA MET A 39 3.05 8.24 -3.22
C MET A 39 1.65 7.71 -3.52
N LEU A 40 1.52 6.37 -3.48
CA LEU A 40 0.28 5.63 -3.60
C LEU A 40 0.03 4.87 -2.29
N CYS A 41 -1.10 5.13 -1.64
CA CYS A 41 -1.52 4.50 -0.40
C CYS A 41 -2.59 3.43 -0.67
N LEU A 42 -2.38 2.23 -0.17
CA LEU A 42 -3.27 1.09 -0.26
C LEU A 42 -3.74 0.70 1.12
N LEU A 43 -5.03 0.77 1.35
CA LEU A 43 -5.66 0.37 2.60
C LEU A 43 -6.35 -0.97 2.42
N ALA A 44 -5.86 -1.98 3.13
CA ALA A 44 -6.47 -3.29 3.18
C ALA A 44 -7.40 -3.37 4.39
N ALA A 45 -8.69 -3.53 4.15
CA ALA A 45 -9.69 -3.75 5.21
C ALA A 45 -10.60 -4.88 4.77
N ASP A 46 -10.62 -5.98 5.52
CA ASP A 46 -11.57 -7.06 5.31
C ASP A 46 -12.88 -6.78 6.07
N GLU A 47 -13.94 -7.56 5.84
CA GLU A 47 -15.23 -7.38 6.52
C GLU A 47 -15.14 -7.73 8.02
N GLU A 48 -14.13 -8.54 8.42
CA GLU A 48 -13.85 -8.86 9.82
C GLU A 48 -13.17 -7.69 10.57
N ASP A 49 -12.43 -6.82 9.87
CA ASP A 49 -11.80 -5.62 10.44
C ASP A 49 -12.79 -4.49 10.75
N ASP A 50 -14.04 -4.60 10.28
CA ASP A 50 -15.09 -3.62 10.59
C ASP A 50 -15.45 -3.62 12.09
N HIS A 51 -15.08 -4.67 12.83
CA HIS A 51 -15.25 -4.75 14.29
C HIS A 51 -14.11 -4.11 15.10
N ASP A 52 -12.98 -3.75 14.47
CA ASP A 52 -11.83 -3.19 15.17
C ASP A 52 -11.92 -1.66 15.27
N VAL A 53 -12.37 -1.18 16.43
CA VAL A 53 -12.56 0.24 16.74
C VAL A 53 -11.26 1.06 16.53
N ALA A 54 -10.09 0.43 16.72
CA ALA A 54 -8.80 1.06 16.46
C ALA A 54 -8.59 1.32 14.96
N LEU A 55 -8.88 0.32 14.11
CA LEU A 55 -8.78 0.45 12.66
C LEU A 55 -9.82 1.45 12.14
N GLN A 56 -11.02 1.51 12.73
CA GLN A 56 -12.02 2.53 12.43
C GLN A 56 -11.58 3.97 12.73
N ILE A 57 -10.56 4.20 13.57
CA ILE A 57 -10.03 5.55 13.84
C ILE A 57 -8.82 5.83 12.96
N HIS A 58 -7.91 4.86 12.80
CA HIS A 58 -6.69 5.06 12.03
C HIS A 58 -6.94 5.17 10.52
N PHE A 59 -7.89 4.41 9.97
CA PHE A 59 -8.18 4.45 8.54
C PHE A 59 -8.70 5.82 8.09
N PRO A 60 -9.72 6.42 8.74
CA PRO A 60 -10.17 7.77 8.38
C PRO A 60 -9.12 8.84 8.59
N LEU A 61 -8.27 8.72 9.63
CA LEU A 61 -7.19 9.67 9.87
C LEU A 61 -6.16 9.65 8.73
N ILE A 62 -5.72 8.46 8.33
CA ILE A 62 -4.76 8.32 7.23
C ILE A 62 -5.39 8.69 5.90
N GLN A 63 -6.67 8.38 5.69
CA GLN A 63 -7.40 8.76 4.50
C GLN A 63 -7.53 10.28 4.40
N ALA A 64 -7.88 10.96 5.50
CA ALA A 64 -7.91 12.41 5.55
C ALA A 64 -6.52 12.99 5.25
N PHE A 65 -5.47 12.46 5.88
CA PHE A 65 -4.09 12.90 5.63
C PHE A 65 -3.69 12.71 4.16
N CYS A 66 -3.96 11.54 3.56
CA CYS A 66 -3.63 11.27 2.17
C CYS A 66 -4.42 12.21 1.23
N CYS A 67 -5.70 12.43 1.49
CA CYS A 67 -6.51 13.35 0.70
C CYS A 67 -6.05 14.80 0.81
N GLU A 68 -5.62 15.26 1.99
CA GLU A 68 -5.10 16.63 2.18
C GLU A 68 -3.76 16.86 1.48
N ASN A 69 -2.98 15.79 1.26
CA ASN A 69 -1.67 15.84 0.62
C ASN A 69 -1.70 15.41 -0.86
N ASP A 70 -2.89 15.29 -1.48
CA ASP A 70 -3.07 14.85 -2.89
C ASP A 70 -2.47 13.45 -3.19
N ILE A 71 -2.48 12.58 -2.18
CA ILE A 71 -1.95 11.21 -2.27
C ILE A 71 -3.07 10.28 -2.73
N ASN A 72 -2.78 9.49 -3.76
CA ASN A 72 -3.74 8.53 -4.30
C ASN A 72 -3.99 7.41 -3.30
N ILE A 73 -5.26 7.18 -2.96
CA ILE A 73 -5.67 6.18 -1.98
C ILE A 73 -6.56 5.11 -2.62
N LEU A 74 -6.25 3.84 -2.37
CA LEU A 74 -6.96 2.69 -2.90
C LEU A 74 -7.35 1.75 -1.77
N ARG A 75 -8.64 1.45 -1.65
CA ARG A 75 -9.14 0.47 -0.69
C ARG A 75 -9.25 -0.90 -1.34
N VAL A 76 -8.62 -1.90 -0.75
CA VAL A 76 -8.67 -3.30 -1.19
C VAL A 76 -9.25 -4.16 -0.08
N GLY A 77 -10.22 -5.02 -0.41
CA GLY A 77 -10.88 -5.90 0.55
C GLY A 77 -10.44 -7.35 0.43
N ASN A 78 -9.19 -7.60 0.01
CA ASN A 78 -8.71 -8.96 -0.19
C ASN A 78 -7.28 -9.10 0.35
N MET A 79 -7.17 -9.21 1.67
CA MET A 79 -5.88 -9.31 2.35
C MET A 79 -5.10 -10.55 1.90
N GLY A 80 -5.76 -11.68 1.70
CA GLY A 80 -5.08 -12.92 1.27
C GLY A 80 -4.36 -12.78 -0.08
N ARG A 81 -4.88 -11.99 -1.02
CA ARG A 81 -4.16 -11.68 -2.27
C ARG A 81 -3.00 -10.72 -2.03
N LEU A 82 -3.17 -9.73 -1.17
CA LEU A 82 -2.11 -8.78 -0.81
C LEU A 82 -0.94 -9.50 -0.14
N GLU A 83 -1.23 -10.42 0.78
CA GLU A 83 -0.26 -11.31 1.43
C GLU A 83 0.49 -12.16 0.42
N ALA A 84 -0.20 -12.73 -0.58
CA ALA A 84 0.45 -13.53 -1.62
C ALA A 84 1.42 -12.70 -2.49
N ILE A 85 1.12 -11.42 -2.74
CA ILE A 85 1.97 -10.51 -3.52
C ILE A 85 3.15 -10.00 -2.67
N GLN A 86 2.90 -9.71 -1.39
CA GLN A 86 3.89 -9.16 -0.47
C GLN A 86 4.84 -10.24 0.08
N GLY A 87 4.33 -11.46 0.25
CA GLY A 87 5.00 -12.63 0.83
C GLY A 87 5.94 -13.38 -0.13
N GLY A 88 6.84 -12.65 -0.80
CA GLY A 88 7.97 -13.26 -1.51
C GLY A 88 8.85 -14.12 -0.56
N PRO A 89 9.54 -15.16 -1.07
CA PRO A 89 10.11 -16.24 -0.25
C PRO A 89 11.08 -15.69 0.82
N GLY A 90 10.66 -15.75 2.08
CA GLY A 90 11.50 -15.39 3.23
C GLY A 90 10.94 -14.33 4.19
N THR A 91 9.67 -13.93 4.08
CA THR A 91 9.01 -13.13 5.15
C THR A 91 8.30 -14.07 6.12
N ASP A 92 9.06 -14.42 7.15
CA ASP A 92 8.68 -15.20 8.33
C ASP A 92 7.60 -14.44 9.13
N GLU A 93 6.36 -14.98 9.11
CA GLU A 93 5.42 -15.14 10.23
C GLU A 93 5.29 -14.10 11.37
N SER A 94 5.61 -12.82 11.18
CA SER A 94 5.28 -11.80 12.17
C SER A 94 4.10 -10.99 11.67
N GLY A 95 3.00 -10.96 12.43
CA GLY A 95 1.76 -10.22 12.17
C GLY A 95 2.00 -8.74 11.86
N ALA A 96 2.46 -8.48 10.64
CA ALA A 96 2.66 -7.17 10.11
C ALA A 96 1.28 -6.63 9.77
N ASP A 97 0.97 -5.44 10.29
CA ASP A 97 -0.22 -4.68 9.93
C ASP A 97 -0.26 -4.41 8.42
N LEU A 98 -0.69 -5.39 7.63
CA LEU A 98 -0.86 -5.30 6.17
C LEU A 98 -2.05 -4.42 5.79
N HIS A 99 -2.70 -3.82 6.78
CA HIS A 99 -3.75 -2.83 6.69
C HIS A 99 -3.37 -1.60 5.85
N CYS A 100 -2.08 -1.27 5.75
CA CYS A 100 -1.62 -0.15 4.92
C CYS A 100 -0.34 -0.51 4.18
N VAL A 101 -0.33 -0.27 2.87
CA VAL A 101 0.85 -0.40 2.01
C VAL A 101 1.04 0.90 1.25
N LEU A 102 2.24 1.46 1.36
CA LEU A 102 2.62 2.69 0.68
C LEU A 102 3.61 2.33 -0.42
N VAL A 103 3.36 2.79 -1.64
CA VAL A 103 4.23 2.60 -2.80
C VAL A 103 4.68 3.96 -3.28
N ASN A 104 5.98 4.15 -3.46
CA ASN A 104 6.51 5.38 -4.06
C ASN A 104 6.46 5.25 -5.59
N ASN A 105 5.68 6.12 -6.24
CA ASN A 105 5.49 6.13 -7.69
C ASN A 105 6.64 6.84 -8.45
N GLY A 106 7.51 7.57 -7.75
CA GLY A 106 8.63 8.32 -8.34
C GLY A 106 9.63 7.44 -9.09
N ASP A 107 9.90 6.23 -8.60
CA ASP A 107 10.85 5.29 -9.24
C ASP A 107 10.20 4.39 -10.30
N PHE A 108 8.86 4.31 -10.36
CA PHE A 108 8.19 3.47 -11.36
C PHE A 108 8.18 4.14 -12.74
N LEU A 109 8.09 5.47 -12.78
CA LEU A 109 8.05 6.25 -14.02
C LEU A 109 9.39 6.19 -14.78
N SER A 110 10.52 6.14 -14.08
CA SER A 110 11.85 5.98 -14.68
C SER A 110 12.05 4.60 -15.34
N PHE A 111 11.26 3.58 -14.98
CA PHE A 111 11.29 2.28 -15.64
C PHE A 111 10.44 2.24 -16.93
N SER A 112 9.38 3.07 -17.01
CA SER A 112 8.55 3.16 -18.22
C SER A 112 9.30 3.78 -19.41
N GLU A 113 10.31 4.62 -19.17
CA GLU A 113 11.14 5.21 -20.25
C GLU A 113 12.27 4.27 -20.71
N GLY A 114 12.53 3.16 -20.02
CA GLY A 114 13.65 2.24 -20.29
C GLY A 114 13.37 1.11 -21.30
N LYS A 115 12.29 1.18 -22.07
CA LYS A 115 11.95 0.14 -23.07
C LYS A 115 11.80 0.76 -24.46
N SER A 116 12.95 1.15 -25.04
CA SER A 116 13.13 1.37 -26.48
C SER A 116 14.00 0.26 -27.06
#